data_AF-A0A259IQR3-F1
#
_entry.id   AF-A0A259IQR3-F1
#
_cell.length_a   1.000
_cell.length_b   1.000
_cell.length_c   1.000
_cell.angle_alpha   90.00
_cell.angle_beta   90.00
_cell.angle_gamma   90.00
#
_symmetry.space_group_name_H-M   'P 1'
#
loop_
_entity.id
_entity.type
_entity.pdbx_description
1 polymer ?
#
loop_
_entity_poly.entity_id
_entity_poly.type
_entity_poly.pdbx_seq_one_letter_code
_entity_poly.pdbx_strand_id
1 'polypeptide(L)'
;MKRQCIDSNIYIRLSDQTPRDILISLLEDEGDVLGWEEELLIYEAAMRIDDLPEVSIRMARYALKGLVRDGVVLREGGLIFLKD
;
A
#
# COMPACT_ATOMS: atom_id res chain seq x y z
N MET A 1 33.47 3.50 -11.90
CA MET A 1 32.04 3.91 -11.92
C MET A 1 31.27 3.01 -12.86
N LYS A 2 30.45 2.09 -12.36
CA LYS A 2 29.29 1.52 -13.06
C LYS A 2 28.26 1.13 -12.01
N ARG A 3 27.25 1.98 -11.80
CA ARG A 3 26.02 1.62 -11.10
C ARG A 3 25.18 0.85 -12.12
N GLN A 4 25.09 -0.47 -11.98
CA GLN A 4 24.06 -1.24 -12.67
C GLN A 4 22.79 -1.07 -11.85
N CYS A 5 22.00 -0.07 -12.26
CA CYS A 5 20.68 0.21 -11.74
C CYS A 5 19.66 -0.76 -12.35
N ILE A 6 18.68 -1.08 -11.51
CA ILE A 6 17.34 -1.60 -11.81
C ILE A 6 17.30 -3.11 -12.07
N ASP A 7 17.36 -3.86 -10.96
CA ASP A 7 16.91 -5.24 -10.92
C ASP A 7 15.42 -5.34 -11.26
N SER A 8 15.15 -6.31 -12.11
CA SER A 8 13.94 -6.45 -12.93
C SER A 8 12.78 -7.12 -12.17
N ASN A 9 12.42 -6.61 -10.99
CA ASN A 9 11.34 -7.17 -10.16
C ASN A 9 9.96 -6.51 -10.37
N ILE A 10 9.82 -5.57 -11.30
CA ILE A 10 8.57 -4.80 -11.59
C ILE A 10 7.52 -5.66 -12.35
N TYR A 11 7.65 -6.99 -12.30
CA TYR A 11 6.66 -7.93 -12.86
C TYR A 11 6.29 -9.02 -11.85
N ILE A 12 6.33 -8.72 -10.54
CA ILE A 12 5.53 -9.49 -9.59
C ILE A 12 4.08 -9.28 -10.04
N ARG A 13 3.48 -10.37 -10.50
CA ARG A 13 2.16 -10.41 -11.14
C ARG A 13 1.17 -9.65 -10.27
N LEU A 14 0.60 -8.56 -10.79
CA LEU A 14 -0.49 -7.80 -10.17
C LEU A 14 -1.67 -8.69 -9.73
N SER A 15 -1.77 -9.92 -10.25
CA SER A 15 -2.79 -10.91 -9.87
C SER A 15 -2.60 -11.57 -8.50
N ASP A 16 -1.40 -11.52 -7.92
CA ASP A 16 -1.07 -12.31 -6.71
C ASP A 16 -0.83 -11.43 -5.47
N GLN A 17 -0.93 -10.11 -5.60
CA GLN A 17 -0.73 -9.19 -4.47
C GLN A 17 -1.94 -9.18 -3.55
N THR A 18 -1.72 -9.40 -2.27
CA THR A 18 -2.80 -9.24 -1.28
C THR A 18 -3.10 -7.74 -1.10
N PRO A 19 -4.29 -7.37 -0.62
CA PRO A 19 -4.60 -5.97 -0.28
C PRO A 19 -3.57 -5.33 0.67
N ARG A 20 -2.92 -6.15 1.49
CA ARG A 20 -1.85 -5.70 2.39
C ARG A 20 -0.58 -5.34 1.62
N ASP A 21 -0.19 -6.16 0.65
CA ASP A 21 0.99 -5.91 -0.19
C ASP A 21 0.79 -4.68 -1.07
N ILE A 22 -0.43 -4.48 -1.59
CA ILE A 22 -0.81 -3.28 -2.36
C ILE A 22 -0.64 -2.02 -1.51
N LEU A 23 -1.13 -2.03 -0.27
CA LEU A 23 -1.00 -0.88 0.64
C LEU A 23 0.47 -0.58 0.98
N ILE A 24 1.28 -1.62 1.22
CA ILE A 24 2.71 -1.45 1.47
C ILE A 24 3.40 -0.86 0.25
N SER A 25 3.17 -1.41 -0.95
CA SER A 25 3.74 -0.89 -2.20
C SER A 25 3.40 0.58 -2.44
N LEU A 26 2.14 0.99 -2.22
CA LEU A 26 1.74 2.39 -2.36
C LEU A 26 2.47 3.31 -1.38
N LEU A 27 2.67 2.84 -0.15
CA LEU A 27 3.41 3.58 0.86
C LEU A 27 4.92 3.61 0.57
N GLU A 28 5.51 2.55 0.02
CA GLU A 28 6.92 2.49 -0.39
C GLU A 28 7.20 3.38 -1.60
N ASP A 29 6.33 3.36 -2.62
CA ASP A 29 6.53 4.07 -3.89
C ASP A 29 6.28 5.59 -3.76
N GLU A 30 5.26 5.97 -2.99
CA GLU A 30 4.75 7.35 -2.96
C GLU A 30 4.64 7.94 -1.54
N GLY A 31 4.67 7.11 -0.50
CA GLY A 31 4.33 7.48 0.88
C GLY A 31 5.48 7.63 1.87
N ASP A 32 6.69 7.18 1.53
CA ASP A 32 7.78 7.00 2.50
C ASP A 32 8.28 8.32 3.13
N VAL A 33 8.02 9.46 2.48
CA VAL A 33 8.50 10.78 2.94
C VAL A 33 7.37 11.70 3.43
N LEU A 34 6.15 11.54 2.92
CA LEU A 34 5.04 12.48 3.18
C LEU A 34 3.83 11.84 3.86
N GLY A 35 3.75 10.51 3.87
CA GLY A 35 2.56 9.78 4.29
C GLY A 35 1.39 9.96 3.32
N TRP A 36 0.39 9.11 3.48
CA TRP A 36 -0.81 9.13 2.65
C TRP A 36 -2.04 9.51 3.48
N GLU A 37 -2.91 10.33 2.92
CA GLU A 37 -4.26 10.46 3.46
C GLU A 37 -4.94 9.08 3.44
N GLU A 38 -5.50 8.68 4.60
CA GLU A 38 -6.09 7.35 4.78
C GLU A 38 -7.14 7.01 3.71
N GLU A 39 -8.06 7.94 3.42
CA GLU A 39 -9.14 7.69 2.46
C GLU A 39 -8.63 7.58 1.03
N LEU A 40 -7.63 8.39 0.66
CA LEU A 40 -7.01 8.32 -0.66
C LEU A 40 -6.20 7.02 -0.82
N LEU A 41 -5.47 6.60 0.21
CA LEU A 41 -4.73 5.34 0.23
C LEU A 41 -5.67 4.14 0.04
N ILE A 42 -6.79 4.13 0.76
CA ILE A 42 -7.81 3.10 0.64
C ILE A 42 -8.37 3.07 -0.78
N TYR A 43 -8.66 4.23 -1.36
CA TYR A 43 -9.19 4.35 -2.72
C TYR A 43 -8.21 3.81 -3.76
N GLU A 44 -6.96 4.25 -3.71
CA GLU A 44 -5.90 3.80 -4.62
C GLU A 44 -5.62 2.30 -4.50
N ALA A 45 -5.61 1.78 -3.28
CA ALA A 45 -5.48 0.34 -3.05
C ALA A 45 -6.67 -0.42 -3.62
N ALA A 46 -7.90 0.08 -3.42
CA ALA A 46 -9.11 -0.55 -3.93
C ALA A 46 -9.15 -0.61 -5.47
N MET A 47 -8.63 0.41 -6.17
CA MET A 47 -8.54 0.40 -7.63
C MET A 47 -7.59 -0.69 -8.19
N ARG A 48 -6.68 -1.20 -7.36
CA ARG A 48 -5.70 -2.23 -7.73
C ARG A 48 -6.15 -3.64 -7.33
N ILE A 49 -7.24 -3.77 -6.57
CA ILE A 49 -7.83 -5.06 -6.20
C ILE A 49 -8.85 -5.47 -7.26
N ASP A 50 -8.66 -6.65 -7.86
CA ASP A 50 -9.55 -7.23 -8.87
C ASP A 50 -10.81 -7.85 -8.24
N ASP A 51 -11.71 -6.99 -7.76
CA ASP A 51 -13.03 -7.34 -7.21
C ASP A 51 -14.02 -6.18 -7.43
N LEU A 52 -15.27 -6.35 -6.98
CA LEU A 52 -16.29 -5.31 -6.98
C LEU A 52 -15.83 -4.10 -6.13
N PRO A 53 -16.11 -2.85 -6.54
CA PRO A 53 -15.63 -1.66 -5.85
C PRO A 53 -15.90 -1.62 -4.34
N GLU A 54 -17.11 -2.01 -3.92
CA GLU A 54 -17.50 -2.06 -2.51
C GLU A 54 -16.78 -3.15 -1.71
N VAL A 55 -16.38 -4.22 -2.38
CA VAL A 55 -15.60 -5.32 -1.80
C VAL A 55 -14.14 -4.90 -1.70
N SER A 56 -13.57 -4.34 -2.76
CA SER A 56 -12.20 -3.82 -2.82
C SER A 56 -11.94 -2.75 -1.76
N ILE A 57 -12.84 -1.76 -1.60
CA ILE A 57 -12.73 -0.73 -0.55
C ILE A 57 -12.72 -1.37 0.84
N ARG A 58 -13.60 -2.35 1.07
CA ARG A 58 -13.70 -3.05 2.35
C ARG A 58 -12.43 -3.85 2.64
N MET A 59 -11.90 -4.56 1.64
CA MET A 59 -10.65 -5.30 1.74
C MET A 59 -9.47 -4.39 2.06
N ALA A 60 -9.34 -3.25 1.37
CA ALA A 60 -8.32 -2.24 1.64
C ALA A 60 -8.43 -1.69 3.07
N ARG A 61 -9.64 -1.35 3.55
CA ARG A 61 -9.86 -0.91 4.95
C ARG A 61 -9.46 -1.97 5.98
N TYR A 62 -9.84 -3.23 5.75
CA TYR A 62 -9.48 -4.32 6.66
C TYR A 62 -7.98 -4.57 6.67
N ALA A 63 -7.32 -4.53 5.50
CA ALA A 63 -5.89 -4.70 5.39
C ALA A 63 -5.13 -3.57 6.09
N LEU A 64 -5.53 -2.31 5.89
CA LEU A 64 -4.95 -1.16 6.58
C LEU A 64 -5.10 -1.27 8.09
N LYS A 65 -6.29 -1.65 8.58
CA LYS A 65 -6.51 -1.91 10.01
C LYS A 65 -5.60 -3.01 10.55
N GLY A 66 -5.36 -4.06 9.76
CA GLY A 66 -4.40 -5.12 10.07
C GLY A 66 -2.97 -4.58 10.17
N LEU A 67 -2.53 -3.77 9.21
CA LEU A 67 -1.20 -3.15 9.21
C LEU A 67 -0.97 -2.25 10.42
N VAL A 68 -1.96 -1.43 10.79
CA VAL A 68 -1.90 -0.57 11.99
C VAL A 68 -1.79 -1.42 13.25
N ARG A 69 -2.65 -2.45 13.37
CA ARG A 69 -2.64 -3.36 14.53
C ARG A 69 -1.31 -4.09 14.68
N ASP A 70 -0.75 -4.55 13.56
CA ASP A 70 0.50 -5.31 13.53
C ASP A 70 1.73 -4.38 13.66
N GLY A 71 1.51 -3.05 13.70
CA GLY A 71 2.56 -2.06 13.88
C GLY A 71 3.46 -1.87 12.67
N VAL A 72 3.00 -2.24 11.47
CA VAL A 72 3.72 -2.04 10.20
C VAL A 72 3.57 -0.61 9.68
N VAL A 73 2.42 0.00 9.96
CA VAL A 73 2.15 1.40 9.61
C VAL A 73 1.74 2.20 10.83
N LEU A 74 2.04 3.48 10.80
CA LEU A 74 1.68 4.46 11.83
C LEU A 74 0.62 5.41 11.28
N ARG A 75 -0.24 5.90 12.18
CA ARG A 75 -1.23 6.93 11.88
C ARG A 75 -0.86 8.20 12.64
N GLU A 76 -0.60 9.28 11.92
CA GLU A 76 -0.27 10.58 12.49
C GLU A 76 -0.96 11.69 11.70
N GLY A 77 -1.72 12.56 12.38
CA GLY A 77 -2.35 13.72 11.73
C GLY A 77 -3.35 13.40 10.60
N GLY A 78 -3.90 12.18 10.54
CA GLY A 78 -4.75 11.71 9.43
C GLY A 78 -4.00 11.10 8.26
N LEU A 79 -2.67 11.05 8.35
CA LEU A 79 -1.78 10.43 7.38
C LEU A 79 -1.34 9.04 7.87
N ILE A 80 -1.06 8.16 6.92
CA ILE A 80 -0.56 6.81 7.11
C ILE A 80 0.89 6.74 6.60
N PHE A 81 1.77 6.21 7.42
CA PHE A 81 3.20 6.06 7.13
C PHE A 81 3.63 4.62 7.31
N LEU A 82 4.62 4.16 6.55
CA LEU A 82 5.36 2.96 6.95
C LEU A 82 6.13 3.24 8.22
N LYS A 83 6.23 2.21 9.06
CA LYS A 83 7.08 2.25 10.23
C LYS A 83 8.46 1.71 9.82
N ASP A 84 9.50 2.51 10.02
CA ASP A 84 10.91 2.13 9.87
C ASP A 84 11.27 0.83 10.61
#